data_AF-A0A1S3QRY9-F1
#
_entry.id   AF-A0A1S3QRY9-F1
#
_cell.length_a   1.000
_cell.length_b   1.000
_cell.length_c   1.000
_cell.angle_alpha   90.00
_cell.angle_beta   90.00
_cell.angle_gamma   90.00
#
_symmetry.space_group_name_H-M   'P 1'
#
loop_
_entity.id
_entity.type
_entity.pdbx_description
1 polymer ?
#
loop_
_entity_poly.entity_id
_entity_poly.type
_entity_poly.pdbx_seq_one_letter_code
_entity_poly.pdbx_strand_id
1 'polypeptide(L)'
;MVWYQKFEYAVGHWLQKTAEHVFGSVLCSPGCFSLFRGAALMDDNVMKRYTTKATEASHYIQYDQGEDRWLCTLLLQQGWRVENNAASDAYTNAPQDFKEFYNQRRRWGPSTMANTIDLLGSGSLTSQRNSSISKPFILYQILSMAASILGPATICLMISGSLSFILDINPNVALVLATVPPVVYLLVCFKLKSDTQIAIAAVMSLLYAFLMIGTALSIIGAMVEQQTIWTPSGLFIISLVLMNIITAAFHPKEFHLVVYGLLYFISIPSGYLLLTIYSMVNMNNVSWGTRETGVQVAAPPTKAITQRILQAKCCKFLCWDSGKVADQNGQVPETVVLANEPKVNPNLISQDNSRLGNTTAE
;
A
#
# COMPACT_ATOMS: atom_id res chain seq x y z
N MET A 1 -3.46 16.47 -4.58
CA MET A 1 -3.26 15.10 -4.07
C MET A 1 -2.02 14.95 -3.20
N VAL A 2 -0.89 15.58 -3.55
CA VAL A 2 0.38 15.45 -2.81
C VAL A 2 0.25 15.70 -1.29
N TRP A 3 -0.40 16.78 -0.87
CA TRP A 3 -0.55 17.10 0.57
C TRP A 3 -1.38 16.06 1.34
N TYR A 4 -2.47 15.58 0.73
CA TYR A 4 -3.28 14.48 1.28
C TYR A 4 -2.41 13.25 1.53
N GLN A 5 -1.62 12.85 0.53
CA GLN A 5 -0.76 11.67 0.63
C GLN A 5 0.37 11.87 1.64
N LYS A 6 0.98 13.06 1.73
CA LYS A 6 2.00 13.34 2.75
C LYS A 6 1.48 13.07 4.16
N PHE A 7 0.29 13.56 4.48
CA PHE A 7 -0.30 13.32 5.80
C PHE A 7 -0.71 11.85 5.99
N GLU A 8 -1.35 11.26 4.99
CA GLU A 8 -1.79 9.86 5.08
C GLU A 8 -0.61 8.89 5.26
N TYR A 9 0.50 9.09 4.54
CA TYR A 9 1.71 8.29 4.72
C TYR A 9 2.31 8.50 6.11
N ALA A 10 2.35 9.74 6.59
CA ALA A 10 2.86 10.06 7.92
C ALA A 10 2.05 9.31 8.99
N VAL A 11 0.72 9.47 9.02
CA VAL A 11 -0.16 8.76 9.95
C VAL A 11 -0.04 7.24 9.81
N GLY A 12 0.04 6.74 8.58
CA GLY A 12 0.24 5.32 8.30
C GLY A 12 1.53 4.75 8.90
N HIS A 13 2.64 5.49 8.85
CA HIS A 13 3.91 5.05 9.43
C HIS A 13 3.97 5.26 10.95
N TRP A 14 3.51 6.42 11.42
CA TRP A 14 3.51 6.75 12.85
C TRP A 14 2.64 5.79 13.68
N LEU A 15 1.48 5.41 13.15
CA LEU A 15 0.51 4.59 13.89
C LEU A 15 0.48 3.15 13.37
N GLN A 16 0.06 2.94 12.12
CA GLN A 16 -0.26 1.60 11.65
C GLN A 16 0.99 0.73 11.50
N LYS A 17 2.02 1.18 10.77
CA LYS A 17 3.23 0.37 10.54
C LYS A 17 4.03 0.16 11.82
N THR A 18 4.05 1.17 12.68
CA THR A 18 4.66 1.05 14.01
C THR A 18 3.90 0.03 14.87
N ALA A 19 2.57 0.07 14.91
CA ALA A 19 1.76 -0.92 15.62
C ALA A 19 1.97 -2.33 15.06
N GLU A 20 1.91 -2.51 13.73
CA GLU A 20 2.19 -3.79 13.07
C GLU A 20 3.56 -4.35 13.48
N HIS A 21 4.60 -3.51 13.46
CA HIS A 21 5.95 -3.90 13.85
C HIS A 21 6.06 -4.30 15.34
N VAL A 22 5.43 -3.53 16.24
CA VAL A 22 5.48 -3.77 17.70
C VAL A 22 4.69 -5.02 18.08
N PHE A 23 3.49 -5.23 17.53
CA PHE A 23 2.69 -6.42 17.81
C PHE A 23 3.25 -7.69 17.18
N GLY A 24 4.02 -7.56 16.10
CA GLY A 24 4.55 -8.72 15.40
C GLY A 24 5.40 -8.37 14.20
N SER A 25 4.74 -8.13 13.06
CA SER A 25 5.42 -7.91 11.79
C SER A 25 4.60 -7.04 10.83
N VAL A 26 5.28 -6.33 9.94
CA VAL A 26 4.63 -5.52 8.90
C VAL A 26 4.12 -6.39 7.76
N LEU A 27 2.94 -6.07 7.24
CA LEU A 27 2.27 -6.85 6.20
C LEU A 27 2.62 -6.45 4.76
N CYS A 28 3.55 -5.51 4.57
CA CYS A 28 3.94 -5.00 3.26
C CYS A 28 5.27 -4.27 3.33
N SER A 29 6.17 -4.64 2.45
CA SER A 29 7.46 -4.02 2.22
C SER A 29 7.44 -3.38 0.83
N PRO A 30 7.28 -2.06 0.71
CA PRO A 30 7.17 -1.41 -0.60
C PRO A 30 8.48 -1.56 -1.38
N GLY A 31 8.38 -1.89 -2.67
CA GLY A 31 9.54 -2.31 -3.47
C GLY A 31 10.78 -1.39 -3.41
N CYS A 32 10.62 -0.07 -3.50
CA CYS A 32 11.76 0.87 -3.51
C CYS A 32 12.39 1.14 -2.14
N PHE A 33 11.82 0.58 -1.06
CA PHE A 33 12.21 0.89 0.32
C PHE A 33 12.27 -0.38 1.18
N SER A 34 12.86 -1.44 0.61
CA SER A 34 12.91 -2.76 1.24
C SER A 34 14.25 -3.44 1.01
N LEU A 35 14.76 -4.12 2.03
CA LEU A 35 15.96 -4.97 1.95
C LEU A 35 15.58 -6.39 2.39
N PHE A 36 15.82 -7.35 1.51
CA PHE A 36 15.54 -8.77 1.78
C PHE A 36 16.82 -9.57 1.92
N ARG A 37 16.83 -10.50 2.87
CA ARG A 37 17.89 -11.51 2.98
C ARG A 37 17.72 -12.50 1.83
N GLY A 38 18.77 -12.73 1.04
CA GLY A 38 18.73 -13.71 -0.05
C GLY A 38 18.29 -15.11 0.41
N ALA A 39 18.76 -15.56 1.59
CA ALA A 39 18.33 -16.83 2.18
C ALA A 39 16.82 -16.91 2.48
N ALA A 40 16.17 -15.79 2.83
CA ALA A 40 14.73 -15.76 3.07
C ALA A 40 13.92 -15.83 1.76
N LEU A 41 14.44 -15.21 0.69
CA LEU A 41 13.84 -15.34 -0.65
C LEU A 41 14.02 -16.77 -1.20
N MET A 42 15.17 -17.37 -0.95
CA MET A 42 15.48 -18.73 -1.40
C MET A 42 14.90 -19.83 -0.50
N ASP A 43 14.15 -19.47 0.54
CA ASP A 43 13.45 -20.43 1.40
C ASP A 43 12.34 -21.14 0.63
N ASP A 44 11.99 -22.33 1.12
CA ASP A 44 11.02 -23.20 0.51
C ASP A 44 9.68 -22.47 0.34
N ASN A 45 9.11 -22.58 -0.85
CA ASN A 45 7.81 -22.00 -1.20
C ASN A 45 7.72 -20.45 -1.14
N VAL A 46 8.81 -19.71 -0.96
CA VAL A 46 8.80 -18.24 -1.14
C VAL A 46 8.87 -17.91 -2.63
N MET A 47 10.05 -17.95 -3.25
CA MET A 47 10.18 -17.59 -4.67
C MET A 47 9.42 -18.53 -5.62
N LYS A 48 9.27 -19.80 -5.26
CA LYS A 48 8.47 -20.77 -6.02
C LYS A 48 7.00 -20.34 -6.12
N ARG A 49 6.40 -19.85 -5.04
CA ARG A 49 5.00 -19.38 -5.05
C ARG A 49 4.89 -17.97 -5.61
N TYR A 50 5.83 -17.09 -5.26
CA TYR A 50 5.86 -15.72 -5.75
C TYR A 50 5.89 -15.62 -7.29
N THR A 51 6.61 -16.54 -7.95
CA THR A 51 6.71 -16.60 -9.42
C THR A 51 5.58 -17.38 -10.10
N THR A 52 4.58 -17.84 -9.34
CA THR A 52 3.43 -18.55 -9.91
C THR A 52 2.60 -17.58 -10.74
N LYS A 53 2.34 -17.94 -12.00
CA LYS A 53 1.49 -17.13 -12.87
C LYS A 53 0.06 -17.12 -12.32
N ALA A 54 -0.55 -15.95 -12.29
CA ALA A 54 -1.95 -15.82 -11.92
C ALA A 54 -2.84 -16.55 -12.93
N THR A 55 -3.67 -17.46 -12.42
CA THR A 55 -4.62 -18.26 -13.21
C THR A 55 -6.07 -18.11 -12.73
N GLU A 56 -6.25 -17.82 -11.44
CA GLU A 56 -7.54 -17.66 -10.78
C GLU A 56 -7.77 -16.21 -10.36
N ALA A 57 -9.03 -15.83 -10.15
CA ALA A 57 -9.42 -14.45 -9.82
C ALA A 57 -8.69 -13.91 -8.56
N SER A 58 -8.56 -14.73 -7.52
CA SER A 58 -7.82 -14.39 -6.29
C SER A 58 -6.33 -14.13 -6.57
N HIS A 59 -5.72 -14.92 -7.45
CA HIS A 59 -4.32 -14.79 -7.83
C HIS A 59 -4.04 -13.44 -8.51
N TYR A 60 -4.93 -12.96 -9.38
CA TYR A 60 -4.76 -11.64 -9.99
C TYR A 60 -4.78 -10.49 -8.96
N ILE A 61 -5.59 -10.63 -7.90
CA ILE A 61 -5.68 -9.62 -6.83
C ILE A 61 -4.45 -9.70 -5.91
N GLN A 62 -3.99 -10.89 -5.57
CA GLN A 62 -2.87 -11.07 -4.64
C GLN A 62 -1.52 -10.90 -5.34
N TYR A 63 -1.29 -11.59 -6.46
CA TYR A 63 0.02 -11.73 -7.10
C TYR A 63 0.31 -10.53 -7.99
N ASP A 64 -0.64 -10.14 -8.86
CA ASP A 64 -0.39 -9.12 -9.88
C ASP A 64 -0.69 -7.68 -9.40
N GLN A 65 -1.70 -7.50 -8.55
CA GLN A 65 -2.02 -6.17 -7.99
C GLN A 65 -1.28 -5.87 -6.68
N GLY A 66 -0.81 -6.91 -5.98
CA GLY A 66 -0.30 -6.85 -4.62
C GLY A 66 1.04 -7.54 -4.42
N GLU A 67 1.92 -7.57 -5.43
CA GLU A 67 3.20 -8.31 -5.44
C GLU A 67 4.02 -8.15 -4.14
N ASP A 68 4.21 -6.91 -3.67
CA ASP A 68 4.94 -6.60 -2.43
C ASP A 68 4.29 -7.24 -1.19
N ARG A 69 2.96 -7.19 -1.10
CA ARG A 69 2.19 -7.80 -0.01
C ARG A 69 2.22 -9.30 -0.10
N TRP A 70 2.10 -9.84 -1.30
CA TRP A 70 2.15 -11.28 -1.54
C TRP A 70 3.49 -11.86 -1.10
N LEU A 71 4.60 -11.20 -1.46
CA LEU A 71 5.93 -11.60 -1.00
C LEU A 71 6.03 -11.56 0.53
N CYS A 72 5.54 -10.50 1.18
CA CYS A 72 5.50 -10.44 2.64
C CYS A 72 4.66 -11.58 3.24
N THR A 73 3.46 -11.85 2.73
CA THR A 73 2.60 -12.95 3.18
C THR A 73 3.35 -14.29 3.13
N LEU A 74 4.05 -14.56 2.03
CA LEU A 74 4.85 -15.77 1.87
C LEU A 74 6.00 -15.86 2.88
N LEU A 75 6.73 -14.77 3.09
CA LEU A 75 7.80 -14.70 4.09
C LEU A 75 7.26 -14.97 5.50
N LEU A 76 6.13 -14.35 5.86
CA LEU A 76 5.48 -14.55 7.16
C LEU A 76 5.04 -16.01 7.34
N GLN A 77 4.45 -16.61 6.30
CA GLN A 77 4.02 -18.02 6.29
C GLN A 77 5.20 -19.00 6.41
N GLN A 78 6.41 -18.62 5.96
CA GLN A 78 7.64 -19.41 6.13
C GLN A 78 8.39 -19.15 7.45
N GLY A 79 7.88 -18.28 8.33
CA GLY A 79 8.53 -18.03 9.62
C GLY A 79 9.44 -16.81 9.68
N TRP A 80 9.57 -16.05 8.59
CA TRP A 80 10.37 -14.83 8.57
C TRP A 80 9.59 -13.65 9.14
N ARG A 81 10.32 -12.73 9.78
CA ARG A 81 9.77 -11.45 10.25
C ARG A 81 10.12 -10.35 9.25
N VAL A 82 9.13 -9.52 8.94
CA VAL A 82 9.29 -8.26 8.21
C VAL A 82 9.26 -7.11 9.23
N GLU A 83 10.32 -6.30 9.22
CA GLU A 83 10.54 -5.23 10.21
C GLU A 83 10.39 -3.84 9.58
N ASN A 84 9.86 -2.90 10.35
CA ASN A 84 9.86 -1.48 10.02
C ASN A 84 11.02 -0.80 10.74
N ASN A 85 11.92 -0.16 10.01
CA ASN A 85 12.98 0.65 10.61
C ASN A 85 12.62 2.13 10.51
N ALA A 86 12.22 2.74 11.62
CA ALA A 86 11.85 4.16 11.68
C ALA A 86 13.01 5.12 11.35
N ALA A 87 14.26 4.64 11.37
CA ALA A 87 15.44 5.45 11.02
C ALA A 87 15.82 5.34 9.53
N SER A 88 15.09 4.54 8.73
CA SER A 88 15.34 4.44 7.29
C SER A 88 14.55 5.51 6.53
N ASP A 89 15.17 6.09 5.51
CA ASP A 89 14.60 7.15 4.68
C ASP A 89 14.63 6.75 3.20
N ALA A 90 13.55 7.00 2.48
CA ALA A 90 13.51 6.94 1.02
C ALA A 90 12.55 7.99 0.46
N TYR A 91 12.92 8.56 -0.68
CA TYR A 91 12.11 9.55 -1.40
C TYR A 91 11.52 8.92 -2.66
N THR A 92 10.24 9.16 -2.89
CA THR A 92 9.54 8.72 -4.10
C THR A 92 8.57 9.77 -4.58
N ASN A 93 8.18 9.68 -5.84
CA ASN A 93 7.19 10.57 -6.43
C ASN A 93 5.78 10.13 -6.00
N ALA A 94 5.03 11.07 -5.44
CA ALA A 94 3.62 10.85 -5.12
C ALA A 94 2.73 11.21 -6.32
N PRO A 95 1.61 10.49 -6.53
CA PRO A 95 0.60 10.87 -7.51
C PRO A 95 0.21 12.35 -7.41
N GLN A 96 0.28 13.06 -8.52
CA GLN A 96 -0.07 14.48 -8.56
C GLN A 96 -1.55 14.66 -8.91
N ASP A 97 -2.04 13.82 -9.80
CA ASP A 97 -3.41 13.87 -10.32
C ASP A 97 -4.37 12.95 -9.56
N PHE A 98 -5.63 13.35 -9.50
CA PHE A 98 -6.70 12.57 -8.85
C PHE A 98 -6.89 11.20 -9.53
N LYS A 99 -6.81 11.15 -10.86
CA LYS A 99 -6.93 9.90 -11.63
C LYS A 99 -5.79 8.93 -11.33
N GLU A 100 -4.56 9.43 -11.27
CA GLU A 100 -3.40 8.61 -10.93
C GLU A 100 -3.53 8.03 -9.51
N PHE A 101 -3.93 8.87 -8.55
CA PHE A 101 -4.20 8.46 -7.17
C PHE A 101 -5.28 7.36 -7.09
N TYR A 102 -6.43 7.53 -7.74
CA TYR A 102 -7.50 6.53 -7.74
C TYR A 102 -7.06 5.21 -8.38
N ASN A 103 -6.32 5.25 -9.48
CA ASN A 103 -5.82 4.05 -10.15
C ASN A 103 -4.75 3.31 -9.34
N GLN A 104 -3.89 4.03 -8.61
CA GLN A 104 -2.98 3.42 -7.65
C GLN A 104 -3.77 2.65 -6.58
N ARG A 105 -4.79 3.29 -6.01
CA ARG A 105 -5.56 2.74 -4.89
C ARG A 105 -6.51 1.63 -5.26
N ARG A 106 -6.97 1.61 -6.52
CA ARG A 106 -7.70 0.47 -7.10
C ARG A 106 -6.98 -0.85 -6.89
N ARG A 107 -5.64 -0.87 -6.96
CA ARG A 107 -4.82 -2.06 -6.76
C ARG A 107 -4.53 -2.34 -5.29
N TRP A 108 -4.24 -1.28 -4.52
CA TRP A 108 -3.80 -1.41 -3.14
C TRP A 108 -4.90 -1.87 -2.20
N GLY A 109 -6.13 -1.36 -2.34
CA GLY A 109 -7.24 -1.70 -1.45
C GLY A 109 -7.57 -3.20 -1.48
N PRO A 110 -7.96 -3.74 -2.64
CA PRO A 110 -8.30 -5.16 -2.80
C PRO A 110 -7.16 -6.10 -2.43
N SER A 111 -5.92 -5.81 -2.86
CA SER A 111 -4.76 -6.65 -2.54
C SER A 111 -4.43 -6.65 -1.05
N THR A 112 -4.62 -5.53 -0.34
CA THR A 112 -4.50 -5.46 1.11
C THR A 112 -5.52 -6.39 1.77
N MET A 113 -6.78 -6.32 1.37
CA MET A 113 -7.82 -7.19 1.93
C MET A 113 -7.56 -8.66 1.65
N ALA A 114 -7.25 -9.03 0.41
CA ALA A 114 -7.01 -10.42 0.03
C ALA A 114 -5.82 -11.04 0.76
N ASN A 115 -4.68 -10.34 0.86
CA ASN A 115 -3.50 -10.84 1.56
C ASN A 115 -3.71 -10.94 3.08
N THR A 116 -4.38 -9.97 3.69
CA THR A 116 -4.67 -10.04 5.13
C THR A 116 -5.67 -11.16 5.44
N ILE A 117 -6.68 -11.39 4.59
CA ILE A 117 -7.62 -12.51 4.76
C ILE A 117 -6.90 -13.86 4.61
N ASP A 118 -5.99 -14.01 3.64
CA ASP A 118 -5.17 -15.22 3.48
C ASP A 118 -4.34 -15.50 4.74
N LEU A 119 -3.62 -14.48 5.23
CA LEU A 119 -2.79 -14.59 6.43
C LEU A 119 -3.63 -14.93 7.68
N LEU A 120 -4.82 -14.32 7.82
CA LEU A 120 -5.73 -14.61 8.93
C LEU A 120 -6.31 -16.03 8.82
N GLY A 121 -6.66 -16.48 7.61
CA GLY A 121 -7.13 -17.84 7.35
C GLY A 121 -6.08 -18.90 7.69
N SER A 122 -4.80 -18.62 7.38
CA SER A 122 -3.67 -19.46 7.78
C SER A 122 -3.08 -19.10 9.15
N GLY A 123 -3.72 -18.24 9.94
CA GLY A 123 -3.13 -17.59 11.10
C GLY A 123 -2.67 -18.57 12.19
N SER A 124 -3.45 -19.62 12.46
CA SER A 124 -3.09 -20.65 13.45
C SER A 124 -1.85 -21.44 13.04
N LEU A 125 -1.76 -21.87 11.78
CA LEU A 125 -0.61 -22.59 11.25
C LEU A 125 0.62 -21.68 11.17
N THR A 126 0.42 -20.43 10.76
CA THR A 126 1.49 -19.44 10.64
C THR A 126 2.05 -19.10 12.02
N SER A 127 1.21 -18.96 13.05
CA SER A 127 1.63 -18.69 14.43
C SER A 127 2.51 -19.80 15.01
N GLN A 128 2.29 -21.05 14.61
CA GLN A 128 3.13 -22.19 15.03
C GLN A 128 4.54 -22.13 14.42
N ARG A 129 4.68 -21.55 13.22
CA ARG A 129 5.96 -21.41 12.51
C ARG A 129 6.65 -20.08 12.76
N ASN A 130 5.88 -19.02 13.00
CA ASN A 130 6.34 -17.65 13.11
C ASN A 130 5.87 -17.05 14.44
N SER A 131 6.78 -16.90 15.39
CA SER A 131 6.49 -16.27 16.69
C SER A 131 6.05 -14.81 16.58
N SER A 132 6.37 -14.14 15.46
CA SER A 132 5.92 -12.77 15.17
C SER A 132 4.43 -12.71 14.86
N ILE A 133 3.81 -13.81 14.43
CA ILE A 133 2.37 -13.90 14.19
C ILE A 133 1.70 -14.43 15.45
N SER A 134 1.74 -13.60 16.50
CA SER A 134 1.18 -13.93 17.82
C SER A 134 -0.34 -13.82 17.85
N LYS A 135 -1.00 -14.39 18.87
CA LYS A 135 -2.47 -14.22 19.06
C LYS A 135 -2.89 -12.75 19.17
N PRO A 136 -2.17 -11.87 19.92
CA PRO A 136 -2.45 -10.43 19.92
C PRO A 136 -2.31 -9.79 18.53
N PHE A 137 -1.31 -10.19 17.75
CA PHE A 137 -1.14 -9.70 16.38
C PHE A 137 -2.33 -10.10 15.49
N ILE A 138 -2.76 -11.37 15.56
CA ILE A 138 -3.93 -11.85 14.82
C ILE A 138 -5.18 -11.07 15.22
N LEU A 139 -5.39 -10.84 16.53
CA LEU A 139 -6.52 -10.04 17.02
C LEU A 139 -6.47 -8.59 16.48
N TYR A 140 -5.29 -7.96 16.51
CA TYR A 140 -5.09 -6.63 15.94
C TYR A 140 -5.46 -6.58 14.45
N GLN A 141 -5.04 -7.58 13.66
CA GLN A 141 -5.37 -7.64 12.24
C GLN A 141 -6.85 -7.91 11.97
N ILE A 142 -7.52 -8.72 12.80
CA ILE A 142 -8.99 -8.91 12.73
C ILE A 142 -9.71 -7.59 12.99
N LEU A 143 -9.33 -6.87 14.05
CA LEU A 143 -9.93 -5.58 14.38
C LEU A 143 -9.67 -4.52 13.30
N SER A 144 -8.46 -4.48 12.74
CA SER A 144 -8.09 -3.57 11.65
C SER A 144 -8.88 -3.88 10.36
N MET A 145 -9.05 -5.16 10.02
CA MET A 145 -9.86 -5.58 8.88
C MET A 145 -11.33 -5.22 9.08
N ALA A 146 -11.89 -5.51 10.26
CA ALA A 146 -13.27 -5.17 10.60
C ALA A 146 -13.51 -3.65 10.51
N ALA A 147 -12.59 -2.84 11.07
CA ALA A 147 -12.67 -1.39 10.97
C ALA A 147 -12.63 -0.88 9.52
N SER A 148 -11.78 -1.49 8.68
CA SER A 148 -11.68 -1.13 7.26
C SER A 148 -12.97 -1.44 6.49
N ILE A 149 -13.62 -2.58 6.76
CA ILE A 149 -14.90 -2.97 6.14
C ILE A 149 -16.04 -2.05 6.60
N LEU A 150 -16.03 -1.63 7.87
CA LEU A 150 -17.07 -0.77 8.44
C LEU A 150 -16.89 0.72 8.08
N GLY A 151 -15.70 1.13 7.62
CA GLY A 151 -15.36 2.53 7.32
C GLY A 151 -16.39 3.28 6.47
N PRO A 152 -16.84 2.75 5.31
CA PRO A 152 -17.89 3.37 4.50
C PRO A 152 -19.19 3.64 5.27
N ALA A 153 -19.61 2.69 6.12
CA ALA A 153 -20.84 2.83 6.91
C ALA A 153 -20.68 3.90 8.01
N THR A 154 -19.52 3.96 8.67
CA THR A 154 -19.22 5.00 9.67
C THR A 154 -19.29 6.41 9.06
N ILE A 155 -18.82 6.58 7.82
CA ILE A 155 -18.89 7.87 7.12
C ILE A 155 -20.34 8.27 6.84
N CYS A 156 -21.16 7.34 6.36
CA CYS A 156 -22.59 7.59 6.13
C CYS A 156 -23.33 7.95 7.44
N LEU A 157 -23.02 7.27 8.55
CA LEU A 157 -23.61 7.57 9.87
C LEU A 157 -23.19 8.96 10.37
N MET A 158 -21.91 9.32 10.19
CA MET A 158 -21.41 10.64 10.57
C MET A 158 -22.10 11.76 9.79
N ILE A 159 -22.26 11.60 8.47
CA ILE A 159 -22.98 12.55 7.61
C ILE A 159 -24.47 12.59 7.97
N SER A 160 -25.09 11.44 8.25
CA SER A 160 -26.48 11.36 8.70
C SER A 160 -26.70 12.15 9.98
N GLY A 161 -25.80 12.04 10.96
CA GLY A 161 -25.86 12.82 12.20
C GLY A 161 -25.79 14.32 11.93
N SER A 162 -24.92 14.74 11.03
CA SER A 162 -24.82 16.13 10.59
C SER A 162 -26.09 16.65 9.92
N LEU A 163 -26.64 15.88 8.97
CA LEU A 163 -27.86 16.27 8.25
C LEU A 163 -29.07 16.36 9.17
N SER A 164 -29.21 15.41 10.11
CA SER A 164 -30.29 15.44 11.11
C SER A 164 -30.20 16.67 11.99
N PHE A 165 -28.98 17.06 12.40
CA PHE A 165 -28.75 18.26 13.21
C PHE A 165 -28.99 19.57 12.44
N ILE A 166 -28.46 19.70 11.22
CA ILE A 166 -28.51 20.95 10.45
C ILE A 166 -29.92 21.21 9.89
N LEU A 167 -30.59 20.18 9.42
CA LEU A 167 -31.87 20.30 8.71
C LEU A 167 -33.09 20.02 9.60
N ASP A 168 -32.87 19.66 10.87
CA ASP A 168 -33.91 19.27 11.83
C ASP A 168 -34.86 18.19 11.27
N ILE A 169 -34.27 17.19 10.61
CA ILE A 169 -35.01 16.07 10.01
C ILE A 169 -34.85 14.80 10.84
N ASN A 170 -35.83 13.90 10.71
CA ASN A 170 -35.80 12.60 11.38
C ASN A 170 -34.49 11.85 11.06
N PRO A 171 -33.79 11.25 12.05
CA PRO A 171 -32.52 10.55 11.84
C PRO A 171 -32.58 9.45 10.78
N ASN A 172 -33.71 8.75 10.64
CA ASN A 172 -33.86 7.71 9.63
C ASN A 172 -33.90 8.29 8.21
N VAL A 173 -34.53 9.47 8.04
CA VAL A 173 -34.56 10.18 6.75
C VAL A 173 -33.17 10.73 6.42
N ALA A 174 -32.48 11.30 7.41
CA ALA A 174 -31.10 11.76 7.25
C ALA A 174 -30.16 10.63 6.82
N LEU A 175 -30.35 9.42 7.36
CA LEU A 175 -29.56 8.24 7.01
C LEU A 175 -29.81 7.81 5.57
N VAL A 176 -31.06 7.81 5.12
CA VAL A 176 -31.41 7.55 3.72
C VAL A 176 -30.74 8.59 2.82
N LEU A 177 -30.82 9.88 3.16
CA LEU A 177 -30.17 10.94 2.38
C LEU A 177 -28.64 10.81 2.33
N ALA A 178 -28.01 10.37 3.41
CA ALA A 178 -26.56 10.16 3.46
C ALA A 178 -26.10 8.94 2.64
N THR A 179 -26.94 7.89 2.56
CA THR A 179 -26.61 6.61 1.93
C THR A 179 -27.02 6.51 0.46
N VAL A 180 -27.99 7.29 0.00
CA VAL A 180 -28.42 7.29 -1.40
C VAL A 180 -27.30 7.67 -2.38
N PRO A 181 -26.55 8.78 -2.21
CA PRO A 181 -25.48 9.14 -3.14
C PRO A 181 -24.39 8.06 -3.34
N PRO A 182 -23.82 7.43 -2.28
CA PRO A 182 -22.82 6.39 -2.49
C PRO A 182 -23.42 5.10 -3.08
N VAL A 183 -24.68 4.77 -2.79
CA VAL A 183 -25.37 3.63 -3.44
C VAL A 183 -25.58 3.91 -4.92
N VAL A 184 -25.99 5.12 -5.31
CA VAL A 184 -26.09 5.52 -6.71
C VAL A 184 -24.73 5.43 -7.39
N TYR A 185 -23.67 5.93 -6.75
CA TYR A 185 -22.31 5.84 -7.28
C TYR A 185 -21.86 4.38 -7.47
N LEU A 186 -22.15 3.49 -6.51
CA LEU A 186 -21.89 2.05 -6.63
C LEU A 186 -22.59 1.44 -7.85
N LEU A 187 -23.89 1.70 -8.03
CA LEU A 187 -24.66 1.19 -9.18
C LEU A 187 -24.12 1.71 -10.51
N VAL A 188 -23.75 2.99 -10.56
CA VAL A 188 -23.16 3.64 -11.73
C VAL A 188 -21.78 3.04 -12.06
N CYS A 189 -20.97 2.71 -11.05
CA CYS A 189 -19.66 2.07 -11.26
C CYS A 189 -19.76 0.72 -11.97
N PHE A 190 -20.83 -0.04 -11.78
CA PHE A 190 -21.03 -1.30 -12.50
C PHE A 190 -21.36 -1.14 -14.00
N LYS A 191 -21.74 0.07 -14.43
CA LYS A 191 -22.20 0.33 -15.82
C LYS A 191 -21.24 1.19 -16.63
N LEU A 192 -20.49 2.08 -15.97
CA LEU A 192 -19.64 3.05 -16.66
C LEU A 192 -18.19 2.58 -16.80
N LYS A 193 -17.44 3.23 -17.70
CA LYS A 193 -16.00 3.03 -17.84
C LYS A 193 -15.24 3.66 -16.66
N SER A 194 -14.12 3.05 -16.27
CA SER A 194 -13.27 3.48 -15.15
C SER A 194 -12.94 4.99 -15.16
N ASP A 195 -12.62 5.57 -16.32
CA ASP A 195 -12.32 7.00 -16.42
C ASP A 195 -13.52 7.90 -16.08
N THR A 196 -14.73 7.51 -16.50
CA THR A 196 -15.96 8.24 -16.17
C THR A 196 -16.32 8.08 -14.70
N GLN A 197 -16.09 6.89 -14.13
CA GLN A 197 -16.27 6.66 -12.69
C GLN A 197 -15.37 7.58 -11.87
N ILE A 198 -14.08 7.69 -12.21
CA ILE A 198 -13.13 8.58 -11.56
C ILE A 198 -13.57 10.04 -11.70
N ALA A 199 -14.06 10.46 -12.87
CA ALA A 199 -14.58 11.82 -13.06
C ALA A 199 -15.78 12.12 -12.16
N ILE A 200 -16.72 11.18 -12.05
CA ILE A 200 -17.87 11.29 -11.14
C ILE A 200 -17.39 11.34 -9.68
N ALA A 201 -16.45 10.46 -9.30
CA ALA A 201 -15.84 10.51 -7.97
C ALA A 201 -15.18 11.85 -7.69
N ALA A 202 -14.48 12.46 -8.64
CA ALA A 202 -13.86 13.77 -8.44
C ALA A 202 -14.90 14.86 -8.13
N VAL A 203 -16.02 14.88 -8.85
CA VAL A 203 -17.14 15.81 -8.60
C VAL A 203 -17.79 15.52 -7.24
N MET A 204 -18.07 14.26 -6.94
CA MET A 204 -18.64 13.87 -5.65
C MET A 204 -17.70 14.18 -4.48
N SER A 205 -16.38 13.99 -4.63
CA SER A 205 -15.38 14.33 -3.62
C SER A 205 -15.38 15.81 -3.28
N LEU A 206 -15.59 16.69 -4.28
CA LEU A 206 -15.75 18.13 -4.04
C LEU A 206 -17.02 18.43 -3.23
N LEU A 207 -18.15 17.82 -3.59
CA LEU A 207 -19.42 17.98 -2.85
C LEU A 207 -19.29 17.45 -1.41
N TYR A 208 -18.66 16.30 -1.24
CA TYR A 208 -18.41 15.73 0.08
C TYR A 208 -17.45 16.57 0.91
N ALA A 209 -16.47 17.26 0.30
CA ALA A 209 -15.60 18.15 1.05
C ALA A 209 -16.39 19.30 1.70
N PHE A 210 -17.36 19.89 0.98
CA PHE A 210 -18.26 20.88 1.57
C PHE A 210 -19.17 20.28 2.65
N LEU A 211 -19.70 19.07 2.41
CA LEU A 211 -20.50 18.36 3.40
C LEU A 211 -19.71 18.02 4.68
N MET A 212 -18.41 17.70 4.54
CA MET A 212 -17.51 17.45 5.66
C MET A 212 -17.22 18.72 6.48
N ILE A 213 -17.14 19.88 5.83
CA ILE A 213 -17.06 21.16 6.56
C ILE A 213 -18.35 21.39 7.37
N GLY A 214 -19.53 21.17 6.75
CA GLY A 214 -20.81 21.22 7.45
C GLY A 214 -20.89 20.21 8.61
N THR A 215 -20.35 19.02 8.41
CA THR A 215 -20.25 17.97 9.44
C THR A 215 -19.41 18.43 10.62
N ALA A 216 -18.22 18.99 10.39
CA ALA A 216 -17.38 19.54 11.45
C ALA A 216 -18.09 20.65 12.23
N LEU A 217 -18.77 21.57 11.52
CA LEU A 217 -19.54 22.65 12.15
C LEU A 217 -20.74 22.11 12.95
N SER A 218 -21.44 21.10 12.45
CA SER A 218 -22.57 20.49 13.17
C SER A 218 -22.13 19.78 14.45
N ILE A 219 -20.95 19.17 14.47
CA ILE A 219 -20.39 18.56 15.68
C ILE A 219 -20.09 19.64 16.72
N ILE A 220 -19.52 20.78 16.30
CA ILE A 220 -19.30 21.94 17.18
C ILE A 220 -20.63 22.51 17.67
N GLY A 221 -21.60 22.70 16.78
CA GLY A 221 -22.94 23.17 17.10
C GLY A 221 -23.63 22.28 18.13
N ALA A 222 -23.56 20.96 17.97
CA ALA A 222 -24.13 20.00 18.90
C ALA A 222 -23.46 20.08 20.29
N MET A 223 -22.14 20.30 20.36
CA MET A 223 -21.45 20.49 21.64
C MET A 223 -21.89 21.77 22.35
N VAL A 224 -22.10 22.84 21.59
CA VAL A 224 -22.58 24.13 22.13
C VAL A 224 -24.03 24.04 22.59
N GLU A 225 -24.91 23.43 21.79
CA GLU A 225 -26.32 23.30 22.15
C GLU A 225 -26.51 22.43 23.39
N GLN A 226 -25.80 21.29 23.48
CA GLN A 226 -25.88 20.39 24.62
C GLN A 226 -25.02 20.85 25.82
N GLN A 227 -24.32 21.99 25.70
CA GLN A 227 -23.42 22.53 26.72
C GLN A 227 -22.39 21.50 27.22
N THR A 228 -21.96 20.61 26.33
CA THR A 228 -21.09 19.49 26.68
C THR A 228 -20.20 19.08 25.52
N ILE A 229 -18.95 18.76 25.81
CA ILE A 229 -18.01 18.16 24.85
C ILE A 229 -18.19 16.64 24.73
N TRP A 230 -19.00 16.04 25.62
CA TRP A 230 -19.16 14.59 25.76
C TRP A 230 -20.15 13.99 24.75
N THR A 231 -20.42 14.68 23.64
CA THR A 231 -21.21 14.09 22.55
C THR A 231 -20.40 12.97 21.88
N PRO A 232 -20.99 11.84 21.48
CA PRO A 232 -20.23 10.74 20.86
C PRO A 232 -19.38 11.20 19.67
N SER A 233 -19.94 12.05 18.81
CA SER A 233 -19.28 12.62 17.63
C SER A 233 -18.19 13.63 18.00
N GLY A 234 -18.42 14.45 19.04
CA GLY A 234 -17.44 15.41 19.57
C GLY A 234 -16.23 14.69 20.15
N LEU A 235 -16.47 13.68 21.01
CA LEU A 235 -15.41 12.85 21.57
C LEU A 235 -14.62 12.15 20.49
N PHE A 236 -15.28 11.56 19.49
CA PHE A 236 -14.59 10.89 18.39
C PHE A 236 -13.62 11.84 17.65
N ILE A 237 -14.09 13.02 17.23
CA ILE A 237 -13.26 13.99 16.51
C ILE A 237 -12.15 14.55 17.39
N ILE A 238 -12.45 14.92 18.65
CA ILE A 238 -11.46 15.43 19.58
C ILE A 238 -10.37 14.37 19.83
N SER A 239 -10.75 13.13 20.13
CA SER A 239 -9.80 12.03 20.32
C SER A 239 -8.96 11.78 19.07
N LEU A 240 -9.56 11.80 17.88
CA LEU A 240 -8.86 11.61 16.62
C LEU A 240 -7.85 12.73 16.35
N VAL A 241 -8.23 14.00 16.56
CA VAL A 241 -7.33 15.15 16.38
C VAL A 241 -6.21 15.13 17.42
N LEU A 242 -6.54 14.93 18.70
CA LEU A 242 -5.54 14.83 19.77
C LEU A 242 -4.56 13.69 19.53
N MET A 243 -5.04 12.52 19.14
CA MET A 243 -4.18 11.38 18.80
C MET A 243 -3.19 11.76 17.69
N ASN A 244 -3.65 12.36 16.59
CA ASN A 244 -2.78 12.76 15.49
C ASN A 244 -1.77 13.85 15.90
N ILE A 245 -2.18 14.84 16.70
CA ILE A 245 -1.29 15.91 17.19
C ILE A 245 -0.23 15.35 18.14
N ILE A 246 -0.64 14.52 19.11
CA ILE A 246 0.27 13.89 20.08
C ILE A 246 1.26 13.00 19.33
N THR A 247 0.78 12.17 18.40
CA THR A 247 1.63 11.31 17.59
C THR A 247 2.62 12.11 16.76
N ALA A 248 2.18 13.20 16.12
CA ALA A 248 3.09 14.07 15.39
C ALA A 248 4.12 14.74 16.31
N ALA A 249 3.77 15.10 17.55
CA ALA A 249 4.71 15.67 18.51
C ALA A 249 5.84 14.70 18.87
N PHE A 250 5.58 13.38 18.83
CA PHE A 250 6.62 12.34 18.93
C PHE A 250 7.51 12.21 17.69
N HIS A 251 7.20 12.91 16.60
CA HIS A 251 7.97 12.92 15.34
C HIS A 251 8.37 14.36 14.95
N PRO A 252 9.29 15.03 15.68
CA PRO A 252 9.57 16.46 15.50
C PRO A 252 10.00 16.86 14.08
N LYS A 253 10.72 15.99 13.36
CA LYS A 253 11.15 16.24 11.97
C LYS A 253 9.95 16.33 11.00
N GLU A 254 8.88 15.63 11.31
CA GLU A 254 7.70 15.48 10.46
C GLU A 254 6.46 16.17 11.02
N PHE A 255 6.59 16.85 12.18
CA PHE A 255 5.50 17.55 12.86
C PHE A 255 4.74 18.52 11.94
N HIS A 256 5.46 19.20 11.04
CA HIS A 256 4.89 20.14 10.08
C HIS A 256 3.84 19.50 9.14
N LEU A 257 3.85 18.17 8.97
CA LEU A 257 2.88 17.46 8.14
C LEU A 257 1.45 17.52 8.71
N VAL A 258 1.28 17.81 10.00
CA VAL A 258 -0.03 18.01 10.65
C VAL A 258 -0.86 19.09 9.97
N VAL A 259 -0.22 20.11 9.36
CA VAL A 259 -0.90 21.17 8.62
C VAL A 259 -1.76 20.61 7.48
N TYR A 260 -1.33 19.50 6.87
CA TYR A 260 -2.08 18.83 5.80
C TYR A 260 -3.22 17.94 6.33
N GLY A 261 -3.33 17.74 7.65
CA GLY A 261 -4.36 16.94 8.28
C GLY A 261 -5.77 17.45 8.03
N LEU A 262 -5.97 18.78 7.96
CA LEU A 262 -7.27 19.35 7.63
C LEU A 262 -7.76 18.88 6.26
N LEU A 263 -6.89 18.91 5.25
CA LEU A 263 -7.21 18.44 3.89
C LEU A 263 -7.55 16.94 3.91
N TYR A 264 -6.85 16.16 4.72
CA TYR A 264 -7.12 14.75 4.90
C TYR A 264 -8.51 14.50 5.49
N PHE A 265 -8.88 15.19 6.58
CA PHE A 265 -10.18 15.03 7.24
C PHE A 265 -11.36 15.42 6.33
N ILE A 266 -11.27 16.54 5.60
CA ILE A 266 -12.35 16.92 4.66
C ILE A 266 -12.46 15.96 3.47
N SER A 267 -11.38 15.23 3.17
CA SER A 267 -11.32 14.26 2.06
C SER A 267 -11.66 12.83 2.49
N ILE A 268 -12.04 12.58 3.75
CA ILE A 268 -12.38 11.24 4.25
C ILE A 268 -13.41 10.52 3.36
N PRO A 269 -14.54 11.13 2.96
CA PRO A 269 -15.49 10.44 2.09
C PRO A 269 -14.90 10.07 0.72
N SER A 270 -13.99 10.89 0.19
CA SER A 270 -13.27 10.55 -1.05
C SER A 270 -12.38 9.32 -0.85
N GLY A 271 -11.55 9.31 0.20
CA GLY A 271 -10.53 8.27 0.43
C GLY A 271 -11.08 6.95 0.98
N TYR A 272 -12.18 6.98 1.73
CA TYR A 272 -12.68 5.82 2.49
C TYR A 272 -14.09 5.35 2.10
N LEU A 273 -14.87 6.17 1.37
CA LEU A 273 -16.19 5.78 0.87
C LEU A 273 -16.18 5.61 -0.65
N LEU A 274 -15.92 6.68 -1.41
CA LEU A 274 -15.95 6.65 -2.87
C LEU A 274 -14.83 5.77 -3.46
N LEU A 275 -13.62 5.92 -2.92
CA LEU A 275 -12.48 5.14 -3.38
C LEU A 275 -12.64 3.65 -3.08
N THR A 276 -13.22 3.29 -1.93
CA THR A 276 -13.53 1.89 -1.57
C THR A 276 -14.54 1.29 -2.56
N ILE A 277 -15.61 2.03 -2.90
CA ILE A 277 -16.57 1.61 -3.92
C ILE A 277 -15.87 1.39 -5.26
N TYR A 278 -15.10 2.38 -5.71
CA TYR A 278 -14.38 2.31 -6.98
C TYR A 278 -13.41 1.13 -7.03
N SER A 279 -12.60 0.92 -5.98
CA SER A 279 -11.61 -0.15 -5.94
C SER A 279 -12.25 -1.54 -5.94
N MET A 280 -13.37 -1.70 -5.23
CA MET A 280 -14.06 -2.99 -5.15
C MET A 280 -14.80 -3.36 -6.43
N VAL A 281 -15.42 -2.38 -7.10
CA VAL A 281 -16.10 -2.65 -8.38
C VAL A 281 -15.11 -2.96 -9.49
N ASN A 282 -13.91 -2.35 -9.45
CA ASN A 282 -12.90 -2.51 -10.51
C ASN A 282 -11.77 -3.48 -10.15
N MET A 283 -12.02 -4.48 -9.28
CA MET A 283 -11.02 -5.51 -8.95
C MET A 283 -10.54 -6.30 -10.18
N ASN A 284 -11.39 -6.43 -11.19
CA ASN A 284 -11.07 -7.08 -12.47
C ASN A 284 -10.04 -6.30 -13.32
N ASN A 285 -9.81 -5.02 -13.02
CA ASN A 285 -8.89 -4.20 -13.77
C ASN A 285 -7.46 -4.26 -13.19
N VAL A 286 -6.66 -5.17 -13.76
CA VAL A 286 -5.25 -5.41 -13.39
C VAL A 286 -4.23 -4.46 -14.05
N SER A 287 -4.67 -3.50 -14.86
CA SER A 287 -3.77 -2.60 -15.57
C SER A 287 -2.92 -1.73 -14.62
N TRP A 288 -1.64 -1.58 -14.93
CA TRP A 288 -0.73 -0.79 -14.08
C TRP A 288 -0.73 0.70 -14.37
N GLY A 289 -1.43 1.15 -15.43
CA GLY A 289 -1.56 2.55 -15.84
C GLY A 289 -0.30 3.13 -16.49
N THR A 290 0.83 3.10 -15.78
CA THR A 290 2.10 3.73 -16.18
C THR A 290 3.11 2.78 -16.83
N ARG A 291 3.02 1.46 -16.59
CA ARG A 291 3.94 0.46 -17.17
C ARG A 291 3.58 0.03 -18.60
N GLU A 292 2.29 0.03 -18.95
CA GLU A 292 1.82 -0.53 -20.23
C GLU A 292 1.71 0.53 -21.34
N THR A 293 1.69 1.81 -20.99
CA THR A 293 1.61 2.94 -21.93
C THR A 293 2.96 3.58 -22.24
N GLY A 294 4.04 3.06 -21.64
CA GLY A 294 5.39 3.40 -22.05
C GLY A 294 5.58 2.98 -23.50
N VAL A 295 5.43 3.95 -24.42
CA VAL A 295 5.99 3.88 -25.77
C VAL A 295 7.38 3.27 -25.62
N GLN A 296 7.68 2.22 -26.38
CA GLN A 296 9.01 1.65 -26.45
C GLN A 296 9.96 2.76 -26.90
N VAL A 297 10.55 3.48 -25.94
CA VAL A 297 11.67 4.36 -26.22
C VAL A 297 12.82 3.43 -26.54
N ALA A 298 13.20 3.37 -27.81
CA ALA A 298 14.29 2.55 -28.29
C ALA A 298 15.51 2.79 -27.38
N ALA A 299 15.99 1.71 -26.75
CA ALA A 299 17.14 1.78 -25.87
C ALA A 299 18.35 2.38 -26.62
N PRO A 300 19.12 3.29 -26.03
CA PRO A 300 20.36 3.77 -26.63
C PRO A 300 21.35 2.61 -26.81
N PRO A 301 22.21 2.65 -27.84
CA PRO A 301 23.02 1.51 -28.25
C PRO A 301 23.96 1.04 -27.15
N THR A 302 23.86 -0.25 -26.83
CA THR A 302 24.49 -1.01 -25.72
C THR A 302 26.03 -1.09 -25.76
N LYS A 303 26.73 -0.25 -26.53
CA LYS A 303 28.17 -0.40 -26.77
C LYS A 303 29.08 0.19 -25.68
N ALA A 304 28.55 1.01 -24.76
CA ALA A 304 29.37 1.70 -23.76
C ALA A 304 29.60 0.91 -22.44
N ILE A 305 28.77 -0.10 -22.14
CA ILE A 305 28.76 -0.75 -20.81
C ILE A 305 29.72 -1.94 -20.73
N THR A 306 30.00 -2.63 -21.84
CA THR A 306 30.88 -3.81 -21.86
C THR A 306 32.35 -3.48 -21.51
N GLN A 307 32.78 -2.23 -21.72
CA GLN A 307 34.18 -1.84 -21.52
C GLN A 307 34.54 -1.63 -20.04
N ARG A 308 33.57 -1.34 -19.16
CA ARG A 308 33.82 -1.14 -17.72
C ARG A 308 33.84 -2.45 -16.91
N ILE A 309 33.11 -3.48 -17.35
CA ILE A 309 33.07 -4.76 -16.63
C ILE A 309 34.34 -5.61 -16.88
N LEU A 310 35.02 -5.40 -18.02
CA LEU A 310 36.26 -6.12 -18.35
C LEU A 310 37.50 -5.61 -17.59
N GLN A 311 37.46 -4.43 -16.96
CA GLN A 311 38.57 -3.91 -16.16
C GLN A 311 38.49 -4.23 -14.65
N ALA A 312 37.41 -4.86 -14.19
CA ALA A 312 37.26 -5.24 -12.77
C ALA A 312 37.80 -6.65 -12.44
N LYS A 313 38.53 -7.31 -13.36
CA LYS A 313 39.29 -8.53 -13.09
C LYS A 313 40.78 -8.24 -12.98
N CYS A 314 41.18 -7.55 -11.91
CA CYS A 314 42.48 -7.73 -11.26
C CYS A 314 42.58 -6.83 -10.02
N CYS A 315 42.27 -7.38 -8.84
CA CYS A 315 43.02 -7.04 -7.62
C CYS A 315 42.74 -8.09 -6.54
N LYS A 316 43.71 -9.00 -6.37
CA LYS A 316 43.89 -9.80 -5.15
C LYS A 316 44.66 -8.91 -4.17
N PHE A 317 43.96 -8.17 -3.30
CA PHE A 317 44.33 -7.84 -1.90
C PHE A 317 43.49 -6.66 -1.39
N LEU A 318 43.37 -6.57 -0.04
CA LEU A 318 42.76 -5.48 0.73
C LEU A 318 43.15 -4.09 0.20
N CYS A 319 42.16 -3.26 -0.12
CA CYS A 319 42.32 -1.80 -0.13
C CYS A 319 41.16 -1.16 0.64
N TRP A 320 41.45 -0.90 1.91
CA TRP A 320 40.88 0.19 2.69
C TRP A 320 41.61 1.46 2.25
N ASP A 321 40.93 2.45 1.68
CA ASP A 321 41.00 3.82 2.21
C ASP A 321 39.97 4.77 1.58
N SER A 322 39.65 5.77 2.39
CA SER A 322 38.73 6.88 2.21
C SER A 322 39.24 7.87 1.16
N GLY A 323 38.33 8.45 0.38
CA GLY A 323 38.64 9.57 -0.50
C GLY A 323 37.37 10.30 -0.93
N LYS A 324 37.22 11.54 -0.46
CA LYS A 324 36.16 12.49 -0.81
C LYS A 324 35.95 12.56 -2.33
N VAL A 325 34.72 12.33 -2.79
CA VAL A 325 34.30 12.73 -4.14
C VAL A 325 33.45 13.99 -3.99
N ALA A 326 34.01 15.10 -4.46
CA ALA A 326 33.36 16.37 -4.60
C ALA A 326 32.27 16.30 -5.68
N ASP A 327 31.16 16.94 -5.37
CA ASP A 327 29.95 17.06 -6.17
C ASP A 327 30.20 17.93 -7.41
N GLN A 328 30.15 17.34 -8.61
CA GLN A 328 29.94 18.07 -9.87
C GLN A 328 29.13 17.21 -10.85
N ASN A 329 28.05 17.83 -11.33
CA ASN A 329 27.16 17.47 -12.44
C ASN A 329 25.97 16.56 -12.10
N GLY A 330 24.80 17.21 -12.02
CA GLY A 330 23.49 16.58 -11.87
C GLY A 330 23.17 15.62 -13.00
N GLN A 331 23.20 14.33 -12.69
CA GLN A 331 22.52 13.26 -13.41
C GLN A 331 21.93 12.29 -12.38
N VAL A 332 20.65 11.97 -12.58
CA VAL A 332 19.84 11.05 -11.76
C VAL A 332 20.49 9.66 -11.75
N PRO A 333 20.53 8.92 -10.62
CA PRO A 333 21.12 7.58 -10.60
C PRO A 333 20.30 6.60 -11.45
N GLU A 334 20.92 6.06 -12.51
CA GLU A 334 20.34 5.05 -13.39
C GLU A 334 20.08 3.72 -12.64
N THR A 335 18.85 3.24 -12.72
CA THR A 335 18.43 1.93 -12.19
C THR A 335 18.93 0.83 -13.12
N VAL A 336 19.75 -0.10 -12.62
CA VAL A 336 20.23 -1.25 -13.40
C VAL A 336 19.09 -2.24 -13.60
N VAL A 337 18.61 -2.35 -14.84
CA VAL A 337 17.69 -3.42 -15.27
C VAL A 337 18.53 -4.59 -15.79
N LEU A 338 18.50 -5.72 -15.07
CA LEU A 338 19.00 -6.99 -15.58
C LEU A 338 17.99 -7.55 -16.59
N ALA A 339 18.36 -7.61 -17.86
CA ALA A 339 17.57 -8.25 -18.90
C ALA A 339 18.30 -9.46 -19.53
N ASN A 340 17.60 -10.59 -19.41
CA ASN A 340 17.48 -11.74 -20.32
C ASN A 340 18.58 -12.83 -20.36
N GLU A 341 18.07 -14.05 -20.18
CA GLU A 341 18.72 -15.36 -20.29
C GLU A 341 19.47 -15.56 -21.62
N PRO A 342 20.56 -16.36 -21.63
CA PRO A 342 21.20 -16.78 -22.87
C PRO A 342 20.35 -17.85 -23.58
N LYS A 343 20.07 -17.61 -24.87
CA LYS A 343 19.50 -18.60 -25.78
C LYS A 343 20.39 -19.85 -25.83
N VAL A 344 19.86 -20.99 -25.39
CA VAL A 344 20.48 -22.31 -25.60
C VAL A 344 20.35 -22.69 -27.08
N ASN A 345 21.47 -22.99 -27.72
CA ASN A 345 21.54 -23.45 -29.11
C ASN A 345 21.27 -24.97 -29.16
N PRO A 346 20.21 -25.47 -29.84
CA PRO A 346 19.82 -26.89 -29.74
C PRO A 346 20.72 -27.91 -30.48
N ASN A 347 21.81 -27.49 -31.14
CA ASN A 347 22.57 -28.37 -32.05
C ASN A 347 23.93 -28.86 -31.50
N LEU A 348 24.11 -28.93 -30.18
CA LEU A 348 25.31 -29.49 -29.54
C LEU A 348 24.93 -30.51 -28.46
N ILE A 349 24.19 -31.55 -28.85
CA ILE A 349 24.05 -32.78 -28.03
C ILE A 349 24.18 -33.98 -28.98
N SER A 350 25.42 -34.35 -29.28
CA SER A 350 25.77 -35.73 -29.60
C SER A 350 27.30 -35.85 -29.59
N GLN A 351 27.81 -36.87 -28.90
CA GLN A 351 29.23 -37.24 -28.73
C GLN A 351 29.92 -36.59 -27.53
N ASP A 352 29.63 -37.11 -26.33
CA ASP A 352 30.67 -37.76 -25.51
C ASP A 352 30.03 -38.39 -24.28
N ASN A 353 29.72 -39.68 -24.38
CA ASN A 353 29.36 -40.50 -23.23
C ASN A 353 29.95 -41.90 -23.44
N SER A 354 31.28 -41.97 -23.34
CA SER A 354 31.99 -43.22 -23.13
C SER A 354 33.34 -42.92 -22.51
N ARG A 355 33.44 -42.99 -21.17
CA ARG A 355 34.58 -43.57 -20.42
C ARG A 355 34.44 -43.29 -18.93
N LEU A 356 34.77 -44.34 -18.16
CA LEU A 356 35.08 -44.40 -16.73
C LEU A 356 33.83 -44.46 -15.82
N GLY A 357 33.39 -45.60 -15.28
CA GLY A 357 34.11 -46.84 -14.97
C GLY A 357 34.59 -46.82 -13.52
N ASN A 358 33.85 -47.52 -12.67
CA ASN A 358 34.16 -48.06 -11.34
C ASN A 358 35.53 -47.77 -10.71
N THR A 359 35.51 -47.25 -9.48
CA THR A 359 36.33 -47.81 -8.39
C THR A 359 35.76 -47.47 -7.01
N THR A 360 35.56 -48.53 -6.23
CA THR A 360 35.31 -48.62 -4.79
C THR A 360 36.61 -48.64 -3.97
N ALA A 361 36.47 -48.53 -2.65
CA ALA A 361 37.43 -48.77 -1.54
C ALA A 361 38.21 -47.51 -1.10
N GLU A 362 38.30 -47.12 0.18
CA GLU A 362 38.12 -47.77 1.50
C GLU A 362 37.40 -46.84 2.49
#